data_AF-A0A6P4JIY7-F1
#
_entry.id   AF-A0A6P4JIY7-F1
#
_cell.length_a   1.000
_cell.length_b   1.000
_cell.length_c   1.000
_cell.angle_alpha   90.00
_cell.angle_beta   90.00
_cell.angle_gamma   90.00
#
_symmetry.space_group_name_H-M   'P 1'
#
loop_
_entity.id
_entity.type
_entity.pdbx_description
1 polymer ?
#
loop_
_entity_poly.entity_id
_entity_poly.type
_entity_poly.pdbx_seq_one_letter_code
_entity_poly.pdbx_strand_id
1 'polypeptide(L)'
;MVNTSACTAEHRLLQRLQYIPETRTQKFRSLTQNTSSSSTSKNTSSCFGLGRLSLAKLWLLSVLLLVTIAASSWPTGTSAAPRVARGLHLILPHRHSSTEPAPSSTPSTSASTPAPVHIAHRRSLRARHLKARRLHHVSLRKAEEPQFLLMKQIKDLTSCKSMEVNTLKVAKLKDALMFAQNHKDSVICTTEDWLQNIYEESSIGVALNTLKLWSLDLEHPLKDRVSKVNFTAEGKFVYKGAIGSLEEEMPKIVETLFVLDTLLNTTKFDDMQKECTFRHILNSVRSNTARAMEFMKQQQCNAKEVIHYHQKIPRLPFFIALETIKVLTVLEYTYEQLVNNMLKG
;
A
#
# COMPACT_ATOMS: atom_id res chain seq x y z
N MET A 1 -8.51 -20.17 -16.86
CA MET A 1 -8.85 -18.74 -16.69
C MET A 1 -9.33 -18.57 -15.26
N VAL A 2 -8.49 -18.05 -14.37
CA VAL A 2 -8.79 -17.91 -12.93
C VAL A 2 -8.79 -16.42 -12.62
N ASN A 3 -9.89 -15.94 -12.03
CA ASN A 3 -10.13 -14.54 -11.70
C ASN A 3 -9.05 -13.98 -10.77
N THR A 4 -8.31 -13.02 -11.31
CA THR A 4 -7.29 -12.21 -10.65
C THR A 4 -7.90 -10.91 -10.13
N SER A 5 -8.36 -10.88 -8.88
CA SER A 5 -8.21 -9.74 -7.96
C SER A 5 -8.74 -10.12 -6.58
N ALA A 6 -7.94 -9.95 -5.53
CA ALA A 6 -8.40 -10.08 -4.14
C ALA A 6 -9.40 -8.98 -3.74
N CYS A 7 -9.59 -7.96 -4.60
CA CYS A 7 -10.59 -6.92 -4.46
C CYS A 7 -11.51 -6.93 -5.68
N THR A 8 -12.33 -7.97 -5.81
CA THR A 8 -13.45 -7.94 -6.75
C THR A 8 -14.42 -6.83 -6.35
N ALA A 9 -15.22 -6.32 -7.30
CA ALA A 9 -16.28 -5.36 -7.01
C ALA A 9 -17.23 -5.87 -5.91
N GLU A 10 -17.42 -7.18 -5.83
CA GLU A 10 -18.21 -7.87 -4.81
C GLU A 10 -17.56 -7.79 -3.42
N HIS A 11 -16.25 -7.99 -3.31
CA HIS A 11 -15.53 -7.82 -2.04
C HIS A 11 -15.54 -6.34 -1.58
N ARG A 12 -15.44 -5.39 -2.52
CA ARG A 12 -15.62 -3.95 -2.24
C ARG A 12 -17.04 -3.64 -1.74
N LEU A 13 -18.06 -4.32 -2.25
CA LEU A 13 -19.44 -4.18 -1.78
C LEU A 13 -19.66 -4.78 -0.38
N LEU A 14 -19.11 -5.96 -0.11
CA LEU A 14 -19.23 -6.60 1.21
C LEU A 14 -18.54 -5.80 2.32
N GLN A 15 -17.37 -5.21 2.06
CA GLN A 15 -16.72 -4.31 3.03
C GLN A 15 -17.54 -3.05 3.30
N ARG A 16 -18.21 -2.51 2.28
CA ARG A 16 -19.12 -1.36 2.45
C ARG A 16 -20.38 -1.72 3.26
N LEU A 17 -20.81 -2.98 3.22
CA LEU A 17 -21.97 -3.47 3.98
C LEU A 17 -21.63 -3.88 5.43
N GLN A 18 -20.41 -4.38 5.69
CA GLN A 18 -19.96 -4.72 7.05
C GLN A 18 -19.63 -3.48 7.89
N TYR A 19 -19.36 -2.33 7.25
CA TYR A 19 -19.19 -1.04 7.93
C TYR A 19 -20.55 -0.36 8.20
N ILE A 20 -21.46 -1.06 8.87
CA ILE A 20 -22.53 -0.40 9.63
C ILE A 20 -21.96 -0.24 11.04
N PRO A 21 -21.74 0.98 11.54
CA PRO A 21 -21.27 1.15 12.90
C PRO A 21 -22.30 0.53 13.86
N GLU A 22 -21.89 -0.48 14.62
CA GLU A 22 -22.66 -0.99 15.75
C GLU A 22 -22.82 0.14 16.78
N THR A 23 -23.86 0.94 16.63
CA THR A 23 -24.29 1.86 17.67
C THR A 23 -24.93 1.06 18.80
N ARG A 24 -24.11 0.78 19.82
CA ARG A 24 -24.46 0.94 21.24
C ARG A 24 -25.73 0.21 21.72
N THR A 25 -25.63 -1.10 21.94
CA THR A 25 -26.50 -1.84 22.88
C THR A 25 -25.74 -2.17 24.17
N GLN A 26 -25.29 -1.13 24.88
CA GLN A 26 -25.07 -1.21 26.32
C GLN A 26 -25.54 0.10 26.95
N LYS A 27 -26.76 0.09 27.49
CA LYS A 27 -27.10 0.98 28.60
C LYS A 27 -27.95 0.24 29.62
N PHE A 28 -27.27 -0.03 30.73
CA PHE A 28 -27.76 -0.41 32.04
C PHE A 28 -29.06 0.30 32.45
N ARG A 29 -29.97 -0.48 33.05
CA ARG A 29 -30.89 -0.01 34.09
C ARG A 29 -30.07 0.55 35.25
N SER A 30 -30.22 1.83 35.57
CA SER A 30 -30.77 2.33 36.85
C SER A 30 -30.42 3.81 37.09
N LEU A 31 -31.48 4.60 37.17
CA LEU A 31 -31.73 5.73 38.08
C LEU A 31 -30.90 7.04 38.05
N THR A 32 -31.63 8.06 37.56
CA THR A 32 -31.89 9.41 38.11
C THR A 32 -30.85 10.54 38.07
N GLN A 33 -31.29 11.63 37.42
CA GLN A 33 -31.13 13.06 37.77
C GLN A 33 -29.72 13.68 37.66
N ASN A 34 -29.47 14.52 36.64
CA ASN A 34 -29.89 15.92 36.59
C ASN A 34 -29.34 16.64 35.35
N THR A 35 -30.15 17.59 34.89
CA THR A 35 -29.92 18.76 34.01
C THR A 35 -28.48 19.23 33.80
N SER A 36 -28.07 19.40 32.54
CA SER A 36 -28.07 20.71 31.84
C SER A 36 -27.27 20.63 30.53
N SER A 37 -27.74 21.45 29.59
CA SER A 37 -27.36 21.62 28.19
C SER A 37 -25.91 22.02 27.95
N SER A 38 -25.28 21.46 26.92
CA SER A 38 -24.47 22.27 25.99
C SER A 38 -24.42 21.67 24.59
N SER A 39 -24.34 22.61 23.66
CA SER A 39 -24.53 22.60 22.22
C SER A 39 -23.76 21.55 21.40
N THR A 40 -24.52 20.95 20.48
CA THR A 40 -24.18 20.45 19.14
C THR A 40 -22.88 20.97 18.51
N SER A 41 -21.97 20.04 18.21
CA SER A 41 -21.03 20.11 17.09
C SER A 41 -21.17 18.81 16.29
N LYS A 42 -21.85 18.89 15.14
CA LYS A 42 -21.96 17.80 14.17
C LYS A 42 -20.92 18.04 13.08
N ASN A 43 -19.72 17.48 13.26
CA ASN A 43 -18.78 17.27 12.15
C ASN A 43 -18.82 15.79 11.75
N THR A 44 -19.84 15.42 10.97
CA THR A 44 -19.82 14.17 10.20
C THR A 44 -19.13 14.44 8.88
N SER A 45 -17.81 14.25 8.84
CA SER A 45 -17.03 14.13 7.60
C SER A 45 -17.47 12.85 6.87
N SER A 46 -18.39 13.03 5.92
CA SER A 46 -18.86 11.98 5.03
C SER A 46 -17.75 11.57 4.08
N CYS A 47 -17.08 10.46 4.39
CA CYS A 47 -15.93 9.93 3.63
C CYS A 47 -16.22 9.45 2.20
N PHE A 48 -17.48 9.44 1.78
CA PHE A 48 -17.85 9.32 0.37
C PHE A 48 -19.02 10.27 0.13
N GLY A 49 -18.82 11.26 -0.74
CA GLY A 49 -19.89 12.08 -1.27
C GLY A 49 -20.78 11.28 -2.22
N LEU A 50 -21.46 10.25 -1.72
CA LEU A 50 -22.74 9.86 -2.28
C LEU A 50 -23.74 10.88 -1.75
N GLY A 51 -23.75 12.06 -2.39
CA GLY A 51 -24.80 13.03 -2.18
C GLY A 51 -26.13 12.28 -2.29
N ARG A 52 -26.90 12.25 -1.19
CA ARG A 52 -28.16 11.52 -1.00
C ARG A 52 -28.77 11.11 -2.34
N LEU A 53 -28.40 9.93 -2.85
CA LEU A 53 -29.06 9.38 -4.01
C LEU A 53 -30.44 9.00 -3.50
N SER A 54 -31.41 9.86 -3.78
CA SER A 54 -32.83 9.60 -3.57
C SER A 54 -33.12 8.17 -4.03
N LEU A 55 -33.99 7.45 -3.31
CA LEU A 55 -34.47 6.12 -3.70
C LEU A 55 -34.87 6.04 -5.18
N ALA A 56 -35.33 7.15 -5.76
CA ALA A 56 -35.63 7.28 -7.18
C ALA A 56 -34.40 7.10 -8.10
N LYS A 57 -33.22 7.59 -7.71
CA LYS A 57 -31.98 7.44 -8.47
C LYS A 57 -31.42 6.01 -8.39
N LEU A 58 -31.57 5.34 -7.23
CA LEU A 58 -31.24 3.92 -7.12
C LEU A 58 -32.17 3.06 -8.00
N TRP A 59 -33.46 3.39 -8.03
CA TRP A 59 -34.42 2.74 -8.92
C TRP A 59 -34.08 2.93 -10.40
N LEU A 60 -33.71 4.14 -10.81
CA LEU A 60 -33.30 4.43 -12.19
C LEU A 60 -32.04 3.65 -12.59
N LEU A 61 -31.05 3.52 -11.69
CA LEU A 61 -29.84 2.74 -11.96
C LEU A 61 -30.14 1.24 -12.07
N SER A 62 -31.03 0.70 -11.23
CA SER A 62 -31.48 -0.70 -11.36
C SER A 62 -32.22 -0.96 -12.67
N VAL A 63 -33.10 -0.05 -13.10
CA VAL A 63 -33.80 -0.17 -14.39
C VAL A 63 -32.82 -0.06 -15.56
N LEU A 64 -31.86 0.88 -15.51
CA LEU A 64 -30.84 1.03 -16.54
C LEU A 64 -29.97 -0.24 -16.68
N LEU A 65 -29.60 -0.85 -15.56
CA LEU A 65 -28.85 -2.10 -15.53
C LEU A 65 -29.66 -3.25 -16.17
N LEU A 66 -30.94 -3.38 -15.83
CA LEU A 66 -31.85 -4.37 -16.41
C LEU A 66 -32.02 -4.18 -17.93
N VAL A 67 -32.16 -2.93 -18.40
CA VAL A 67 -32.25 -2.63 -19.84
C VAL A 67 -30.96 -2.95 -20.56
N THR A 68 -29.80 -2.73 -19.94
CA THR A 68 -28.50 -3.03 -20.53
C THR A 68 -28.28 -4.54 -20.70
N ILE A 69 -28.73 -5.34 -19.72
CA ILE A 69 -28.69 -6.81 -19.79
C ILE A 69 -29.70 -7.36 -20.81
N ALA A 70 -30.88 -6.73 -20.92
CA ALA A 70 -31.87 -7.08 -21.94
C ALA A 70 -31.39 -6.72 -23.36
N ALA A 71 -30.67 -5.62 -23.53
CA ALA A 71 -30.11 -5.22 -24.82
C ALA A 71 -28.93 -6.09 -25.27
N SER A 72 -28.13 -6.62 -24.33
CA SER A 72 -26.99 -7.50 -24.66
C SER A 72 -27.37 -8.95 -24.94
N SER A 73 -28.64 -9.33 -24.73
CA SER A 73 -29.16 -10.69 -24.96
C SER A 73 -29.90 -10.85 -26.29
N TRP A 74 -29.91 -9.83 -27.16
CA TRP A 74 -30.40 -9.98 -28.54
C TRP A 74 -29.27 -10.43 -29.48
N PRO A 75 -29.40 -11.57 -30.17
CA PRO A 75 -28.43 -12.01 -31.16
C PRO A 75 -28.69 -11.24 -32.46
N THR A 76 -28.13 -10.05 -32.61
CA THR A 76 -27.97 -9.45 -33.94
C THR A 76 -26.83 -10.19 -34.64
N GLY A 77 -27.18 -11.30 -35.29
CA GLY A 77 -26.33 -11.97 -36.25
C GLY A 77 -26.11 -11.08 -37.46
N THR A 78 -25.07 -10.24 -37.41
CA THR A 78 -24.44 -9.70 -38.61
C THR A 78 -23.16 -10.47 -38.86
N SER A 79 -23.29 -11.47 -39.71
CA SER A 79 -22.17 -12.24 -40.27
C SER A 79 -21.29 -11.28 -41.08
N ALA A 80 -20.20 -10.80 -40.50
CA ALA A 80 -19.14 -10.11 -41.24
C ALA A 80 -18.21 -11.18 -41.82
N ALA A 81 -18.25 -11.32 -43.14
CA ALA A 81 -17.41 -12.25 -43.90
C ALA A 81 -15.90 -12.03 -43.62
N PRO A 82 -15.10 -13.10 -43.55
CA PRO A 82 -13.66 -12.99 -43.32
C PRO A 82 -12.97 -12.42 -44.57
N ARG A 83 -12.48 -11.19 -44.48
CA ARG A 83 -11.55 -10.64 -45.47
C ARG A 83 -10.15 -11.16 -45.19
N VAL A 84 -9.68 -12.03 -46.07
CA VAL A 84 -8.30 -12.49 -46.15
C VAL A 84 -7.40 -11.29 -46.46
N ALA A 85 -6.72 -10.76 -45.45
CA ALA A 85 -5.65 -9.79 -45.63
C ALA A 85 -4.40 -10.53 -46.12
N ARG A 86 -4.16 -10.53 -47.44
CA ARG A 86 -2.88 -10.96 -48.00
C ARG A 86 -1.81 -9.95 -47.59
N GLY A 87 -0.76 -10.44 -46.94
CA GLY A 87 0.38 -9.64 -46.51
C GLY A 87 1.11 -9.02 -47.70
N LEU A 88 1.02 -7.70 -47.85
CA LEU A 88 1.89 -6.92 -48.75
C LEU A 88 1.98 -5.42 -48.42
N HIS A 89 1.74 -5.03 -47.16
CA HIS A 89 1.84 -3.62 -46.73
C HIS A 89 2.74 -3.38 -45.50
N LEU A 90 3.64 -4.31 -45.18
CA LEU A 90 4.63 -4.17 -44.11
C LEU A 90 6.06 -4.20 -44.64
N ILE A 91 6.42 -3.32 -45.58
CA ILE A 91 7.83 -2.97 -45.81
C ILE A 91 7.92 -1.50 -46.25
N LEU A 92 8.24 -0.61 -45.31
CA LEU A 92 8.70 0.75 -45.60
C LEU A 92 10.16 0.82 -45.14
N PRO A 93 11.16 0.86 -46.05
CA PRO A 93 12.53 1.06 -45.67
C PRO A 93 12.86 2.56 -45.57
N HIS A 94 13.43 2.93 -44.42
CA HIS A 94 14.10 4.20 -44.16
C HIS A 94 15.17 4.49 -45.23
N ARG A 95 15.02 5.63 -45.94
CA ARG A 95 16.10 6.22 -46.73
C ARG A 95 17.06 6.98 -45.80
N HIS A 96 18.28 6.45 -45.65
CA HIS A 96 19.46 7.25 -45.32
C HIS A 96 20.44 7.13 -46.48
N SER A 97 20.48 8.15 -47.34
CA SER A 97 21.48 8.29 -48.39
C SER A 97 22.70 9.01 -47.82
N SER A 98 23.75 8.25 -47.55
CA SER A 98 25.13 8.72 -47.46
C SER A 98 25.90 8.08 -48.62
N THR A 99 26.22 8.85 -49.65
CA THR A 99 27.20 8.44 -50.66
C THR A 99 27.94 9.66 -51.18
N GLU A 100 29.16 9.75 -50.68
CA GLU A 100 30.32 10.49 -51.17
C GLU A 100 30.69 10.04 -52.59
N PRO A 101 31.20 10.93 -53.45
CA PRO A 101 32.12 10.50 -54.50
C PRO A 101 33.42 11.32 -54.51
N ALA A 102 34.53 10.62 -54.74
CA ALA A 102 35.80 11.15 -55.23
C ALA A 102 36.48 10.04 -56.07
N PRO A 103 37.51 10.29 -56.91
CA PRO A 103 38.18 11.57 -57.22
C PRO A 103 38.39 11.81 -58.74
N SER A 104 38.65 13.05 -59.13
CA SER A 104 39.54 13.34 -60.28
C SER A 104 40.33 14.64 -60.03
N SER A 105 41.50 14.66 -60.63
CA SER A 105 42.74 15.39 -60.34
C SER A 105 42.75 16.92 -60.60
N THR A 106 43.24 17.67 -59.61
CA THR A 106 44.20 18.83 -59.57
C THR A 106 44.42 19.78 -60.78
N PRO A 107 45.03 20.98 -60.59
CA PRO A 107 45.15 21.85 -59.40
C PRO A 107 45.01 23.37 -59.68
N SER A 108 44.66 24.17 -58.67
CA SER A 108 45.28 25.50 -58.43
C SER A 108 44.79 26.16 -57.13
N THR A 109 45.74 26.30 -56.19
CA THR A 109 46.04 27.47 -55.37
C THR A 109 44.91 28.46 -55.02
N SER A 110 44.48 28.48 -53.75
CA SER A 110 44.54 29.67 -52.89
C SER A 110 44.09 29.35 -51.47
N ALA A 111 44.88 29.83 -50.52
CA ALA A 111 44.71 29.68 -49.09
C ALA A 111 43.39 30.25 -48.56
N SER A 112 42.75 29.56 -47.62
CA SER A 112 42.06 30.20 -46.50
C SER A 112 41.82 29.20 -45.37
N THR A 113 42.45 29.47 -44.24
CA THR A 113 42.24 28.81 -42.95
C THR A 113 40.98 29.39 -42.29
N PRO A 114 40.02 28.57 -41.80
CA PRO A 114 39.07 29.04 -40.81
C PRO A 114 39.23 28.30 -39.47
N ALA A 115 39.77 29.07 -38.52
CA ALA A 115 39.37 29.24 -37.13
C ALA A 115 39.11 28.02 -36.19
N PRO A 116 39.81 27.91 -35.05
CA PRO A 116 39.66 26.83 -34.06
C PRO A 116 38.46 26.97 -33.09
N VAL A 117 37.42 27.73 -33.45
CA VAL A 117 36.36 28.16 -32.50
C VAL A 117 35.28 27.08 -32.30
N HIS A 118 35.02 26.22 -33.29
CA HIS A 118 33.91 25.24 -33.21
C HIS A 118 34.19 24.01 -32.31
N ILE A 119 35.46 23.66 -32.08
CA ILE A 119 35.83 22.49 -31.26
C ILE A 119 35.72 22.82 -29.76
N ALA A 120 36.04 24.05 -29.37
CA ALA A 120 35.96 24.50 -27.97
C ALA A 120 34.51 24.56 -27.46
N HIS A 121 33.56 25.01 -28.28
CA HIS A 121 32.15 25.12 -27.90
C HIS A 121 31.49 23.74 -27.70
N ARG A 122 31.86 22.74 -28.50
CA ARG A 122 31.35 21.36 -28.37
C ARG A 122 31.89 20.65 -27.13
N ARG A 123 33.15 20.91 -26.75
CA ARG A 123 33.76 20.39 -25.51
C ARG A 123 33.16 21.03 -24.25
N SER A 124 32.85 22.33 -24.29
CA SER A 124 32.17 23.06 -23.21
C SER A 124 30.77 22.49 -22.90
N LEU A 125 29.96 22.20 -23.93
CA LEU A 125 28.62 21.62 -23.76
C LEU A 125 28.65 20.20 -23.19
N ARG A 126 29.59 19.35 -23.64
CA ARG A 126 29.79 18.01 -23.05
C ARG A 126 30.27 18.08 -21.59
N ALA A 127 31.17 19.01 -21.26
CA ALA A 127 31.63 19.20 -19.88
C ALA A 127 30.50 19.70 -18.96
N ARG A 128 29.62 20.59 -19.45
CA ARG A 128 28.43 21.04 -18.71
C ARG A 128 27.42 19.91 -18.50
N HIS A 129 27.17 19.07 -19.50
CA HIS A 129 26.28 17.89 -19.33
C HIS A 129 26.87 16.82 -18.39
N LEU A 130 28.19 16.60 -18.42
CA LEU A 130 28.84 15.69 -17.47
C LEU A 130 28.87 16.25 -16.04
N LYS A 131 29.01 17.57 -15.87
CA LYS A 131 28.92 18.24 -14.56
C LYS A 131 27.48 18.24 -14.02
N ALA A 132 26.48 18.43 -14.89
CA ALA A 132 25.06 18.28 -14.53
C ALA A 132 24.72 16.83 -14.14
N ARG A 133 25.25 15.81 -14.85
CA ARG A 133 25.12 14.40 -14.44
C ARG A 133 25.81 14.10 -13.11
N ARG A 134 27.00 14.66 -12.85
CA ARG A 134 27.65 14.53 -11.53
C ARG A 134 26.86 15.20 -10.43
N LEU A 135 26.24 16.36 -10.67
CA LEU A 135 25.39 17.02 -9.67
C LEU A 135 24.08 16.26 -9.41
N HIS A 136 23.51 15.59 -10.42
CA HIS A 136 22.35 14.69 -10.22
C HIS A 136 22.70 13.44 -9.41
N HIS A 137 23.94 12.93 -9.50
CA HIS A 137 24.38 11.78 -8.68
C HIS A 137 24.88 12.17 -7.29
N VAL A 138 25.29 13.43 -7.06
CA VAL A 138 25.81 13.90 -5.76
C VAL A 138 24.71 14.33 -4.80
N SER A 139 23.44 14.38 -5.23
CA SER A 139 22.32 14.58 -4.30
C SER A 139 21.85 13.30 -3.60
N LEU A 140 22.61 12.21 -3.70
CA LEU A 140 22.41 10.98 -2.94
C LEU A 140 23.30 10.98 -1.70
N ARG A 141 22.64 11.04 -0.53
CA ARG A 141 23.20 10.84 0.82
C ARG A 141 24.05 11.98 1.37
N LYS A 142 23.42 13.14 1.60
CA LYS A 142 23.77 13.87 2.83
C LYS A 142 23.36 12.94 3.98
N ALA A 143 24.29 12.61 4.88
CA ALA A 143 23.99 11.85 6.09
C ALA A 143 22.89 12.62 6.84
N GLU A 144 21.68 12.09 6.78
CA GLU A 144 20.47 12.77 7.18
C GLU A 144 20.15 12.36 8.61
N GLU A 145 19.72 13.33 9.43
CA GLU A 145 19.43 13.07 10.85
C GLU A 145 18.36 11.95 10.96
N PRO A 146 18.64 10.89 11.73
CA PRO A 146 17.68 9.82 11.92
C PRO A 146 16.45 10.39 12.62
N GLN A 147 15.28 10.22 12.00
CA GLN A 147 14.04 10.49 12.71
C GLN A 147 13.69 9.34 13.63
N PHE A 148 12.96 9.69 14.69
CA PHE A 148 12.50 8.74 15.68
C PHE A 148 11.03 8.95 15.98
N LEU A 149 10.31 7.85 16.15
CA LEU A 149 9.02 7.81 16.83
C LEU A 149 9.29 7.63 18.31
N LEU A 150 8.75 8.53 19.12
CA LEU A 150 8.76 8.38 20.56
C LEU A 150 7.49 7.65 20.99
N MET A 151 7.65 6.45 21.53
CA MET A 151 6.56 5.66 22.10
C MET A 151 6.33 6.06 23.55
N LYS A 152 5.08 6.32 23.90
CA LYS A 152 4.69 6.69 25.27
C LYS A 152 4.98 5.54 26.23
N GLN A 153 5.82 5.79 27.23
CA GLN A 153 6.09 4.85 28.31
C GLN A 153 5.11 5.07 29.47
N ILE A 154 4.62 3.98 30.05
CA ILE A 154 3.77 4.00 31.24
C ILE A 154 4.58 3.44 32.40
N LYS A 155 4.70 4.24 33.48
CA LYS A 155 5.35 3.82 34.72
C LYS A 155 4.63 2.57 35.24
N ASP A 156 5.39 1.54 35.61
CA ASP A 156 4.91 0.25 36.13
C ASP A 156 4.48 -0.80 35.08
N LEU A 157 4.54 -0.49 33.78
CA LEU A 157 4.40 -1.52 32.73
C LEU A 157 5.75 -2.16 32.36
N THR A 158 5.74 -3.48 32.19
CA THR A 158 6.90 -4.23 31.71
C THR A 158 7.09 -4.10 30.21
N SER A 159 8.28 -4.44 29.72
CA SER A 159 8.56 -4.47 28.28
C SER A 159 7.71 -5.53 27.57
N CYS A 160 7.22 -5.23 26.37
CA CYS A 160 6.48 -6.20 25.55
C CYS A 160 7.26 -7.50 25.33
N LYS A 161 8.59 -7.40 25.14
CA LYS A 161 9.49 -8.56 25.00
C LYS A 161 9.48 -9.51 26.20
N SER A 162 9.19 -9.00 27.40
CA SER A 162 9.17 -9.77 28.65
C SER A 162 7.79 -10.28 29.05
N MET A 163 6.76 -10.07 28.22
CA MET A 163 5.41 -10.51 28.54
C MET A 163 5.30 -12.03 28.55
N GLU A 164 4.47 -12.54 29.45
CA GLU A 164 4.16 -13.96 29.51
C GLU A 164 3.00 -14.29 28.58
N VAL A 165 3.14 -15.38 27.83
CA VAL A 165 2.09 -15.89 26.94
C VAL A 165 1.13 -16.80 27.72
N ASN A 166 -0.16 -16.65 27.44
CA ASN A 166 -1.22 -17.50 27.94
C ASN A 166 -1.46 -18.68 26.99
N THR A 167 -0.73 -19.77 27.22
CA THR A 167 -0.81 -21.01 26.43
C THR A 167 -2.19 -21.69 26.48
N LEU A 168 -3.06 -21.34 27.43
CA LEU A 168 -4.44 -21.86 27.46
C LEU A 168 -5.32 -21.25 26.35
N LYS A 169 -4.88 -20.18 25.69
CA LYS A 169 -5.63 -19.50 24.61
C LYS A 169 -5.24 -19.98 23.22
N VAL A 170 -4.35 -20.95 23.14
CA VAL A 170 -3.87 -21.61 21.92
C VAL A 170 -5.01 -22.05 20.98
N ALA A 171 -6.16 -22.48 21.52
CA ALA A 171 -7.35 -22.83 20.72
C ALA A 171 -7.91 -21.69 19.84
N LYS A 172 -7.60 -20.43 20.19
CA LYS A 172 -8.03 -19.23 19.45
C LYS A 172 -7.13 -18.86 18.27
N LEU A 173 -6.05 -19.60 18.02
CA LEU A 173 -5.11 -19.28 16.94
C LEU A 173 -5.76 -19.33 15.55
N LYS A 174 -6.72 -20.23 15.34
CA LYS A 174 -7.49 -20.28 14.08
C LYS A 174 -8.33 -19.01 13.88
N ASP A 175 -8.98 -18.52 14.94
CA ASP A 175 -9.73 -17.28 14.90
C ASP A 175 -8.81 -16.09 14.61
N ALA A 176 -7.64 -16.05 15.26
CA ALA A 176 -6.64 -15.01 15.02
C ALA A 176 -6.09 -15.02 13.58
N LEU A 177 -5.87 -16.21 13.00
CA LEU A 177 -5.48 -16.38 11.60
C LEU A 177 -6.53 -15.78 10.66
N MET A 178 -7.79 -16.22 10.78
CA MET A 178 -8.88 -15.72 9.95
C MET A 178 -9.06 -14.20 10.11
N PHE A 179 -8.89 -13.70 11.32
CA PHE A 179 -8.99 -12.28 11.64
C PHE A 179 -7.88 -11.47 10.95
N ALA A 180 -6.63 -11.95 11.02
CA ALA A 180 -5.49 -11.32 10.35
C ALA A 180 -5.67 -11.31 8.83
N GLN A 181 -6.18 -12.41 8.24
CA GLN A 181 -6.48 -12.52 6.82
C GLN A 181 -7.49 -11.47 6.36
N ASN A 182 -8.64 -11.40 7.03
CA ASN A 182 -9.70 -10.45 6.69
C ASN A 182 -9.22 -9.00 6.76
N HIS A 183 -8.45 -8.65 7.80
CA HIS A 183 -7.90 -7.30 7.95
C HIS A 183 -6.80 -7.01 6.93
N LYS A 184 -5.94 -7.98 6.61
CA LYS A 184 -4.93 -7.84 5.54
C LYS A 184 -5.61 -7.51 4.21
N ASP A 185 -6.60 -8.30 3.82
CA ASP A 185 -7.33 -8.10 2.57
C ASP A 185 -8.08 -6.76 2.57
N SER A 186 -8.60 -6.35 3.72
CA SER A 186 -9.23 -5.03 3.87
C SER A 186 -8.27 -3.86 3.74
N VAL A 187 -7.08 -3.95 4.32
CA VAL A 187 -6.05 -2.93 4.17
C VAL A 187 -5.56 -2.87 2.71
N ILE A 188 -5.39 -4.02 2.04
CA ILE A 188 -5.04 -4.09 0.61
C ILE A 188 -6.11 -3.36 -0.22
N CYS A 189 -7.39 -3.71 -0.06
CA CYS A 189 -8.46 -3.08 -0.84
C CYS A 189 -8.59 -1.58 -0.56
N THR A 190 -8.47 -1.17 0.70
CA THR A 190 -8.52 0.25 1.08
C THR A 190 -7.35 1.03 0.46
N THR A 191 -6.18 0.42 0.37
CA THR A 191 -4.99 1.04 -0.24
C THR A 191 -5.13 1.13 -1.75
N GLU A 192 -5.61 0.08 -2.41
CA GLU A 192 -5.93 0.07 -3.85
C GLU A 192 -6.94 1.16 -4.21
N ASP A 193 -8.06 1.23 -3.48
CA ASP A 193 -9.09 2.26 -3.69
C ASP A 193 -8.53 3.67 -3.48
N TRP A 194 -7.67 3.86 -2.47
CA TRP A 194 -7.03 5.16 -2.22
C TRP A 194 -6.07 5.57 -3.35
N LEU A 195 -5.24 4.66 -3.84
CA LEU A 195 -4.32 4.92 -4.95
C LEU A 195 -5.06 5.31 -6.23
N GLN A 196 -6.15 4.59 -6.55
CA GLN A 196 -6.99 4.87 -7.71
C GLN A 196 -7.64 6.25 -7.63
N ASN A 197 -8.12 6.65 -6.45
CA ASN A 197 -8.84 7.91 -6.28
C ASN A 197 -7.93 9.15 -6.17
N ILE A 198 -6.70 9.00 -5.67
CA ILE A 198 -5.82 10.15 -5.38
C ILE A 198 -4.72 10.33 -6.42
N TYR A 199 -4.13 9.25 -6.93
CA TYR A 199 -2.95 9.33 -7.80
C TYR A 199 -3.21 8.89 -9.24
N GLU A 200 -4.47 8.54 -9.57
CA GLU A 200 -4.83 7.88 -10.83
C GLU A 200 -4.00 6.61 -11.09
N GLU A 201 -3.37 6.07 -10.04
CA GLU A 201 -2.58 4.86 -10.11
C GLU A 201 -3.51 3.67 -10.07
N SER A 202 -3.37 2.80 -11.07
CA SER A 202 -4.30 1.69 -11.24
C SER A 202 -4.18 0.64 -10.14
N SER A 203 -3.00 0.49 -9.50
CA SER A 203 -2.79 -0.50 -8.44
C SER A 203 -1.54 -0.29 -7.57
N ILE A 204 -1.48 -1.02 -6.44
CA ILE A 204 -0.30 -1.13 -5.59
C ILE A 204 0.91 -1.63 -6.40
N GLY A 205 0.70 -2.55 -7.35
CA GLY A 205 1.79 -3.06 -8.20
C GLY A 205 2.43 -1.96 -9.06
N VAL A 206 1.61 -1.04 -9.61
CA VAL A 206 2.12 0.12 -10.35
C VAL A 206 2.87 1.06 -9.40
N ALA A 207 2.31 1.37 -8.23
CA ALA A 207 2.96 2.23 -7.23
C ALA A 207 4.32 1.68 -6.77
N LEU A 208 4.41 0.36 -6.51
CA LEU A 208 5.65 -0.33 -6.14
C LEU A 208 6.72 -0.21 -7.22
N ASN A 209 6.35 -0.37 -8.49
CA ASN A 209 7.29 -0.25 -9.59
C ASN A 209 7.78 1.20 -9.79
N THR A 210 6.87 2.17 -9.69
CA THR A 210 7.17 3.61 -9.79
C THR A 210 8.10 4.07 -8.67
N LEU A 211 7.91 3.57 -7.45
CA LEU A 211 8.63 3.99 -6.25
C LEU A 211 9.73 3.00 -5.81
N LYS A 212 10.18 2.09 -6.69
CA LYS A 212 11.11 0.99 -6.36
C LYS A 212 12.45 1.36 -5.71
N LEU A 213 12.86 2.63 -5.81
CA LEU A 213 14.09 3.14 -5.20
C LEU A 213 13.90 3.59 -3.74
N TRP A 214 12.66 3.52 -3.25
CA TRP A 214 12.24 3.98 -1.95
C TRP A 214 11.64 2.81 -1.16
N SER A 215 11.82 2.81 0.15
CA SER A 215 11.34 1.77 1.06
C SER A 215 11.11 2.42 2.41
N LEU A 216 10.19 1.99 3.26
CA LEU A 216 10.20 2.42 4.66
C LEU A 216 11.20 1.56 5.42
N ASP A 217 12.17 2.16 6.12
CA ASP A 217 13.09 1.42 7.00
C ASP A 217 12.64 1.58 8.44
N LEU A 218 11.51 0.96 8.79
CA LEU A 218 10.92 1.03 10.13
C LEU A 218 11.57 -0.01 11.04
N GLU A 219 12.12 0.42 12.17
CA GLU A 219 12.58 -0.51 13.20
C GLU A 219 11.41 -1.13 13.98
N HIS A 220 11.31 -2.45 14.00
CA HIS A 220 10.40 -3.20 14.86
C HIS A 220 10.84 -4.68 14.93
N PRO A 221 10.34 -5.50 15.89
CA PRO A 221 10.81 -6.88 16.08
C PRO A 221 10.64 -7.83 14.88
N LEU A 222 9.74 -7.52 13.95
CA LEU A 222 9.49 -8.31 12.74
C LEU A 222 10.17 -7.77 11.47
N LYS A 223 11.01 -6.73 11.56
CA LYS A 223 11.64 -6.04 10.42
C LYS A 223 12.31 -6.99 9.43
N ASP A 224 13.11 -7.93 9.92
CA ASP A 224 13.84 -8.89 9.07
C ASP A 224 12.94 -9.86 8.31
N ARG A 225 11.70 -10.07 8.77
CA ARG A 225 10.70 -10.90 8.10
C ARG A 225 9.89 -10.08 7.12
N VAL A 226 9.51 -8.86 7.52
CA VAL A 226 8.80 -7.90 6.68
C VAL A 226 9.62 -7.53 5.45
N SER A 227 10.93 -7.40 5.56
CA SER A 227 11.83 -7.16 4.43
C SER A 227 11.86 -8.31 3.41
N LYS A 228 11.44 -9.52 3.79
CA LYS A 228 11.38 -10.72 2.94
C LYS A 228 9.99 -10.96 2.34
N VAL A 229 9.01 -10.10 2.63
CA VAL A 229 7.67 -10.19 2.03
C VAL A 229 7.77 -9.77 0.56
N ASN A 230 7.38 -10.67 -0.34
CA ASN A 230 7.40 -10.45 -1.77
C ASN A 230 6.00 -10.14 -2.31
N PHE A 231 5.92 -9.21 -3.26
CA PHE A 231 4.72 -8.99 -4.05
C PHE A 231 4.83 -9.80 -5.35
N THR A 232 3.91 -10.74 -5.56
CA THR A 232 3.94 -11.66 -6.70
C THR A 232 3.31 -11.05 -7.94
N ALA A 233 3.58 -11.64 -9.11
CA ALA A 233 2.94 -11.25 -10.37
C ALA A 233 1.40 -11.41 -10.34
N GLU A 234 0.88 -12.26 -9.45
CA GLU A 234 -0.57 -12.44 -9.22
C GLU A 234 -1.17 -11.32 -8.35
N GLY A 235 -0.38 -10.34 -7.92
CA GLY A 235 -0.85 -9.26 -7.07
C GLY A 235 -1.02 -9.64 -5.60
N LYS A 236 -0.26 -10.64 -5.12
CA LYS A 236 -0.36 -11.14 -3.73
C LYS A 236 0.91 -10.84 -2.95
N PHE A 237 0.75 -10.52 -1.68
CA PHE A 237 1.86 -10.47 -0.72
C PHE A 237 2.07 -11.85 -0.13
N VAL A 238 3.30 -12.35 -0.19
CA VAL A 238 3.67 -13.68 0.28
C VAL A 238 4.93 -13.60 1.12
N TYR A 239 4.90 -14.29 2.27
CA TYR A 239 6.06 -14.52 3.11
C TYR A 239 6.22 -16.02 3.36
N LYS A 240 7.47 -16.48 3.37
CA LYS A 240 7.85 -17.82 3.81
C LYS A 240 9.12 -17.70 4.63
N GLY A 241 9.16 -18.37 5.77
CA GLY A 241 10.32 -18.37 6.64
C GLY A 241 10.14 -19.22 7.89
N ALA A 242 11.20 -19.30 8.68
CA ALA A 242 11.17 -19.97 9.97
C ALA A 242 10.37 -19.16 11.00
N ILE A 243 9.66 -19.87 11.87
CA ILE A 243 8.83 -19.32 12.94
C ILE A 243 9.18 -20.08 14.22
N GLY A 244 9.31 -19.34 15.33
CA GLY A 244 9.55 -19.88 16.66
C GLY A 244 8.28 -20.45 17.31
N SER A 245 8.36 -20.64 18.63
CA SER A 245 7.21 -21.07 19.43
C SER A 245 6.22 -19.92 19.65
N LEU A 246 5.03 -20.23 20.19
CA LEU A 246 4.03 -19.21 20.50
C LEU A 246 4.59 -18.13 21.45
N GLU A 247 5.36 -18.56 22.44
CA GLU A 247 6.02 -17.72 23.46
C GLU A 247 7.04 -16.76 22.84
N GLU A 248 7.76 -17.20 21.80
CA GLU A 248 8.74 -16.37 21.11
C GLU A 248 8.11 -15.40 20.12
N GLU A 249 6.94 -15.73 19.57
CA GLU A 249 6.31 -14.99 18.48
C GLU A 249 5.33 -13.92 18.95
N MET A 250 4.48 -14.21 19.93
CA MET A 250 3.43 -13.28 20.35
C MET A 250 3.97 -11.93 20.87
N PRO A 251 5.02 -11.88 21.71
CA PRO A 251 5.64 -10.61 22.12
C PRO A 251 6.10 -9.75 20.93
N LYS A 252 6.70 -10.38 19.91
CA LYS A 252 7.21 -9.68 18.71
C LYS A 252 6.08 -9.11 17.87
N ILE A 253 4.97 -9.85 17.74
CA ILE A 253 3.77 -9.42 17.04
C ILE A 253 3.14 -8.23 17.75
N VAL A 254 2.90 -8.35 19.06
CA VAL A 254 2.29 -7.29 19.89
C VAL A 254 3.10 -5.99 19.78
N GLU A 255 4.42 -6.07 19.99
CA GLU A 255 5.27 -4.88 19.93
C GLU A 255 5.29 -4.27 18.53
N THR A 256 5.37 -5.08 17.47
CA THR A 256 5.31 -4.58 16.08
C THR A 256 3.99 -3.85 15.80
N LEU A 257 2.86 -4.37 16.29
CA LEU A 257 1.56 -3.73 16.10
C LEU A 257 1.42 -2.41 16.87
N PHE A 258 2.03 -2.29 18.07
CA PHE A 258 2.12 -1.01 18.78
C PHE A 258 2.97 0.02 18.04
N VAL A 259 4.08 -0.41 17.41
CA VAL A 259 4.89 0.46 16.55
C VAL A 259 4.06 0.99 15.39
N LEU A 260 3.30 0.13 14.70
CA LEU A 260 2.41 0.54 13.60
C LEU A 260 1.29 1.48 14.06
N ASP A 261 0.61 1.19 15.19
CA ASP A 261 -0.43 2.08 15.73
C ASP A 261 0.14 3.47 16.02
N THR A 262 1.33 3.54 16.61
CA THR A 262 2.01 4.80 16.90
C THR A 262 2.40 5.54 15.63
N LEU A 263 2.98 4.84 14.64
CA LEU A 263 3.35 5.43 13.35
C LEU A 263 2.11 5.99 12.62
N LEU A 264 1.02 5.24 12.56
CA LEU A 264 -0.25 5.66 11.94
C LEU A 264 -0.95 6.79 12.71
N ASN A 265 -0.80 6.86 14.03
CA ASN A 265 -1.38 7.94 14.83
C ASN A 265 -0.59 9.26 14.72
N THR A 266 0.74 9.16 14.64
CA THR A 266 1.65 10.32 14.70
C THR A 266 1.94 10.92 13.33
N THR A 267 1.85 10.11 12.27
CA THR A 267 2.04 10.60 10.91
C THR A 267 0.95 11.60 10.54
N LYS A 268 1.35 12.70 9.89
CA LYS A 268 0.42 13.68 9.33
C LYS A 268 -0.08 13.18 7.98
N PHE A 269 -1.39 13.14 7.83
CA PHE A 269 -2.08 12.82 6.57
C PHE A 269 -2.96 14.01 6.21
N ASP A 270 -3.24 14.20 4.93
CA ASP A 270 -4.28 15.13 4.49
C ASP A 270 -5.62 14.73 5.12
N ASP A 271 -6.42 15.69 5.58
CA ASP A 271 -7.61 15.42 6.42
C ASP A 271 -8.57 14.42 5.76
N MET A 272 -8.81 14.53 4.46
CA MET A 272 -9.64 13.56 3.73
C MET A 272 -9.04 12.15 3.73
N GLN A 273 -7.73 12.01 3.53
CA GLN A 273 -7.06 10.70 3.52
C GLN A 273 -7.04 10.09 4.93
N LYS A 274 -6.83 10.94 5.94
CA LYS A 274 -6.81 10.56 7.36
C LYS A 274 -8.13 9.92 7.78
N GLU A 275 -9.22 10.61 7.51
CA GLU A 275 -10.56 10.23 7.99
C GLU A 275 -11.08 8.94 7.37
N CYS A 276 -10.71 8.67 6.10
CA CYS A 276 -11.35 7.62 5.29
C CYS A 276 -10.45 6.40 5.08
N THR A 277 -9.20 6.61 4.72
CA THR A 277 -8.26 5.53 4.38
C THR A 277 -7.46 5.13 5.62
N PHE A 278 -6.70 6.07 6.18
CA PHE A 278 -5.72 5.75 7.21
C PHE A 278 -6.36 5.47 8.58
N ARG A 279 -7.55 6.01 8.85
CA ARG A 279 -8.37 5.56 9.98
C ARG A 279 -8.75 4.09 9.87
N HIS A 280 -9.12 3.61 8.69
CA HIS A 280 -9.51 2.22 8.50
C HIS A 280 -8.30 1.28 8.66
N ILE A 281 -7.15 1.69 8.13
CA ILE A 281 -5.89 0.97 8.32
C ILE A 281 -5.50 0.95 9.81
N LEU A 282 -5.58 2.09 10.50
CA LEU A 282 -5.34 2.20 11.94
C LEU A 282 -6.26 1.30 12.76
N ASN A 283 -7.56 1.28 12.44
CA ASN A 283 -8.52 0.40 13.10
C ASN A 283 -8.16 -1.07 12.87
N SER A 284 -7.73 -1.44 11.66
CA SER A 284 -7.27 -2.80 11.36
C SER A 284 -6.04 -3.19 12.19
N VAL A 285 -5.10 -2.27 12.37
CA VAL A 285 -3.94 -2.49 13.26
C VAL A 285 -4.40 -2.68 14.70
N ARG A 286 -5.22 -1.78 15.25
CA ARG A 286 -5.74 -1.86 16.62
C ARG A 286 -6.51 -3.14 16.90
N SER A 287 -7.35 -3.54 15.96
CA SER A 287 -8.12 -4.78 16.06
C SER A 287 -7.21 -6.01 16.11
N ASN A 288 -6.14 -6.03 15.29
CA ASN A 288 -5.14 -7.10 15.36
C ASN A 288 -4.33 -7.02 16.66
N THR A 289 -4.03 -5.83 17.19
CA THR A 289 -3.37 -5.68 18.50
C THR A 289 -4.23 -6.29 19.60
N ALA A 290 -5.51 -5.92 19.65
CA ALA A 290 -6.44 -6.47 20.65
C ALA A 290 -6.51 -8.00 20.57
N ARG A 291 -6.55 -8.55 19.35
CA ARG A 291 -6.55 -10.00 19.13
C ARG A 291 -5.26 -10.67 19.60
N ALA A 292 -4.09 -10.09 19.28
CA ALA A 292 -2.80 -10.61 19.71
C ALA A 292 -2.65 -10.56 21.24
N MET A 293 -3.16 -9.50 21.89
CA MET A 293 -3.15 -9.36 23.35
C MET A 293 -3.99 -10.41 24.09
N GLU A 294 -4.95 -11.07 23.43
CA GLU A 294 -5.67 -12.20 24.03
C GLU A 294 -4.76 -13.40 24.34
N PHE A 295 -3.61 -13.52 23.64
CA PHE A 295 -2.62 -14.56 23.89
C PHE A 295 -1.62 -14.18 24.99
N MET A 296 -1.72 -12.98 25.55
CA MET A 296 -0.81 -12.50 26.59
C MET A 296 -1.49 -12.59 27.96
N LYS A 297 -0.72 -12.88 29.01
CA LYS A 297 -1.23 -12.82 30.39
C LYS A 297 -1.45 -11.38 30.83
N GLN A 298 -0.53 -10.49 30.45
CA GLN A 298 -0.66 -9.05 30.67
C GLN A 298 -1.47 -8.39 29.54
N GLN A 299 -2.34 -7.45 29.88
CA GLN A 299 -3.19 -6.73 28.92
C GLN A 299 -2.58 -5.42 28.41
N GLN A 300 -1.39 -5.05 28.88
CA GLN A 300 -0.63 -3.88 28.44
C GLN A 300 0.88 -4.14 28.57
N CYS A 301 1.68 -3.44 27.77
CA CYS A 301 3.13 -3.46 27.85
C CYS A 301 3.75 -2.18 27.28
N ASN A 302 5.00 -1.93 27.64
CA ASN A 302 5.82 -0.88 27.05
C ASN A 302 6.62 -1.45 25.87
N ALA A 303 6.36 -0.93 24.67
CA ALA A 303 7.22 -1.15 23.52
C ALA A 303 8.52 -0.33 23.64
N LYS A 304 9.52 -0.62 22.80
CA LYS A 304 10.76 0.16 22.73
C LYS A 304 10.46 1.67 22.57
N GLU A 305 10.99 2.48 23.48
CA GLU A 305 10.68 3.91 23.59
C GLU A 305 11.03 4.72 22.34
N VAL A 306 12.18 4.43 21.73
CA VAL A 306 12.67 5.14 20.56
C VAL A 306 12.71 4.17 19.38
N ILE A 307 11.90 4.44 18.36
CA ILE A 307 11.85 3.67 17.13
C ILE A 307 12.36 4.51 15.98
N HIS A 308 13.36 4.02 15.26
CA HIS A 308 13.89 4.73 14.11
C HIS A 308 13.12 4.40 12.83
N TYR A 309 12.89 5.43 12.02
CA TYR A 309 12.46 5.28 10.63
C TYR A 309 12.90 6.50 9.83
N HIS A 310 13.00 6.35 8.51
CA HIS A 310 13.29 7.49 7.65
C HIS A 310 12.00 8.06 7.04
N GLN A 311 11.82 9.37 7.18
CA GLN A 311 10.58 10.04 6.84
C GLN A 311 10.60 10.71 5.46
N LYS A 312 11.77 11.05 4.92
CA LYS A 312 11.90 11.78 3.64
C LYS A 312 11.76 10.87 2.44
N ILE A 313 10.64 10.16 2.42
CA ILE A 313 10.22 9.29 1.33
C ILE A 313 9.08 9.99 0.60
N PRO A 314 9.13 10.12 -0.73
CA PRO A 314 7.97 10.56 -1.48
C PRO A 314 6.80 9.62 -1.19
N ARG A 315 5.64 10.19 -0.90
CA ARG A 315 4.42 9.45 -0.56
C ARG A 315 4.59 8.52 0.64
N LEU A 316 5.17 9.03 1.73
CA LEU A 316 5.22 8.34 3.03
C LEU A 316 3.92 7.60 3.41
N PRO A 317 2.70 8.14 3.21
CA PRO A 317 1.46 7.41 3.52
C PRO A 317 1.32 6.07 2.79
N PHE A 318 1.74 6.00 1.52
CA PHE A 318 1.75 4.74 0.76
C PHE A 318 2.69 3.72 1.38
N PHE A 319 3.88 4.17 1.79
CA PHE A 319 4.87 3.30 2.43
C PHE A 319 4.43 2.79 3.81
N ILE A 320 3.68 3.60 4.57
CA ILE A 320 3.08 3.16 5.83
C ILE A 320 1.99 2.10 5.59
N ALA A 321 1.13 2.30 4.59
CA ALA A 321 0.13 1.32 4.20
C ALA A 321 0.79 0.00 3.73
N LEU A 322 1.83 0.11 2.91
CA LEU A 322 2.60 -1.03 2.43
C LEU A 322 3.26 -1.81 3.57
N GLU A 323 3.88 -1.12 4.52
CA GLU A 323 4.48 -1.75 5.70
C GLU A 323 3.44 -2.48 6.54
N THR A 324 2.26 -1.87 6.70
CA THR A 324 1.12 -2.50 7.40
C THR A 324 0.68 -3.79 6.71
N ILE A 325 0.55 -3.79 5.37
CA ILE A 325 0.20 -4.99 4.59
C ILE A 325 1.26 -6.08 4.78
N LYS A 326 2.54 -5.73 4.71
CA LYS A 326 3.64 -6.69 4.89
C LYS A 326 3.66 -7.28 6.29
N VAL A 327 3.46 -6.46 7.33
CA VAL A 327 3.32 -6.94 8.72
C VAL A 327 2.15 -7.91 8.83
N LEU A 328 0.96 -7.55 8.32
CA LEU A 328 -0.21 -8.43 8.36
C LEU A 328 0.02 -9.74 7.57
N THR A 329 0.80 -9.70 6.50
CA THR A 329 1.23 -10.91 5.75
C THR A 329 2.12 -11.81 6.59
N VAL A 330 3.08 -11.24 7.34
CA VAL A 330 3.92 -12.01 8.28
C VAL A 330 3.07 -12.58 9.42
N LEU A 331 2.12 -11.82 9.95
CA LEU A 331 1.19 -12.26 11.01
C LEU A 331 0.33 -13.44 10.55
N GLU A 332 -0.30 -13.33 9.38
CA GLU A 332 -1.07 -14.43 8.78
C GLU A 332 -0.25 -15.70 8.69
N TYR A 333 0.92 -15.64 8.05
CA TYR A 333 1.80 -16.80 7.92
C TYR A 333 2.25 -17.33 9.30
N THR A 334 2.47 -16.43 10.27
CA THR A 334 2.84 -16.80 11.64
C THR A 334 1.75 -17.59 12.34
N TYR A 335 0.51 -17.10 12.31
CA TYR A 335 -0.61 -17.83 12.88
C TYR A 335 -0.86 -19.15 12.15
N GLU A 336 -0.73 -19.18 10.83
CA GLU A 336 -0.88 -20.41 10.04
C GLU A 336 0.12 -21.49 10.48
N GLN A 337 1.41 -21.17 10.59
CA GLN A 337 2.40 -22.15 11.04
C GLN A 337 2.20 -22.57 12.49
N LEU A 338 1.83 -21.65 13.38
CA LEU A 338 1.51 -21.99 14.77
C LEU A 338 0.31 -22.95 14.84
N VAL A 339 -0.74 -22.72 14.03
CA VAL A 339 -1.88 -23.65 13.91
C VAL A 339 -1.44 -25.02 13.40
N ASN A 340 -0.61 -25.05 12.36
CA ASN A 340 -0.14 -26.31 11.78
C ASN A 340 0.77 -27.09 12.74
N ASN A 341 1.59 -26.41 13.53
CA ASN A 341 2.45 -27.04 14.52
C ASN A 341 1.65 -27.67 15.66
N MET A 342 0.53 -27.06 16.07
CA MET A 342 -0.39 -27.65 17.04
C MET A 342 -1.08 -28.92 16.55
N LEU A 343 -1.34 -29.04 15.24
CA LEU A 343 -2.01 -30.21 14.68
C LEU A 343 -1.07 -31.41 14.49
N LYS A 344 0.24 -31.19 14.60
CA LYS A 344 1.28 -32.20 14.42
C LYS A 344 1.86 -32.73 15.74
N GLY A 345 1.67 -32.01 16.84
CA GLY A 345 1.99 -32.46 18.20
C GLY A 345 0.74 -33.00 18.88
#